data_AF-A0A2E2EHZ1-F1
#
_entry.id   AF-A0A2E2EHZ1-F1
#
_cell.length_a   1.000
_cell.length_b   1.000
_cell.length_c   1.000
_cell.angle_alpha   90.00
_cell.angle_beta   90.00
_cell.angle_gamma   90.00
#
_symmetry.space_group_name_H-M   'P 1'
#
loop_
_entity.id
_entity.type
_entity.pdbx_description
1 polymer ?
#
loop_
_entity_poly.entity_id
_entity_poly.type
_entity_poly.pdbx_seq_one_letter_code
_entity_poly.pdbx_strand_id
1 'polypeptide(L)'
;MNTDELRQIFEASMSELFDLSHTEISRESELYCQVKYSYKQGDAKKLNDLNLYIQKENFSNELKLITNIRTGLKNKKLEIKRWVGEVQKFDDNNIWKGEILFSIGYALHLEKKYYDSNKVYIKSYKLLMAHNCIEKGLMALHNAISVIANLYPDKRQFADFHYLLQKATDYKSVKLAALANLNLSIEYQKTGATLMALERIDLAIKGFEKVEMESTQYYLALAQKADLLVDIEKFSSALLILEKLATSSHDFAKSSAYTIKEKIQKKQNSQYRQEKTATNIHFSPTFEQRRIDEKRNKKPPKLGKMESRLVDFLSSGPKDKMSIIKHLYGEDIDYFSLEGRFKSLLVRIRKKLPYSIVFHDGEYSIEGEIKELEDKKTS
;
A
#
# COMPACT_ATOMS: atom_id res chain seq x y z
N MET A 1 12.50 -10.56 40.59
CA MET A 1 12.64 -9.50 39.57
C MET A 1 11.39 -8.63 39.59
N ASN A 2 11.56 -7.33 39.36
CA ASN A 2 10.45 -6.40 39.24
C ASN A 2 9.73 -6.58 37.88
N THR A 3 8.41 -6.77 37.89
CA THR A 3 7.59 -6.91 36.68
C THR A 3 7.71 -5.68 35.76
N ASP A 4 7.88 -4.49 36.34
CA ASP A 4 8.03 -3.25 35.57
C ASP A 4 9.37 -3.19 34.83
N GLU A 5 10.46 -3.68 35.44
CA GLU A 5 11.76 -3.79 34.75
C GLU A 5 11.66 -4.70 33.52
N LEU A 6 11.06 -5.89 33.70
CA LEU A 6 10.92 -6.85 32.60
C LEU A 6 10.03 -6.31 31.48
N ARG A 7 8.94 -5.59 31.82
CA ARG A 7 8.11 -4.92 30.83
C ARG A 7 8.93 -3.93 30.00
N GLN A 8 9.72 -3.06 30.65
CA GLN A 8 10.59 -2.11 29.94
C GLN A 8 11.56 -2.85 29.01
N ILE A 9 12.19 -3.93 29.49
CA ILE A 9 13.15 -4.70 28.69
C ILE A 9 12.48 -5.41 27.52
N PHE A 10 11.23 -5.89 27.66
CA PHE A 10 10.53 -6.61 26.59
C PHE A 10 10.15 -5.67 25.44
N GLU A 11 9.70 -4.46 25.78
CA GLU A 11 9.32 -3.40 24.85
C GLU A 11 10.54 -2.70 24.23
N ALA A 12 11.67 -2.64 24.94
CA ALA A 12 12.85 -1.87 24.53
C ALA A 12 13.38 -2.18 23.11
N SER A 13 13.65 -1.11 22.38
CA SER A 13 14.43 -1.00 21.15
C SER A 13 15.92 -1.29 21.37
N MET A 14 16.72 -1.24 20.30
CA MET A 14 18.16 -1.51 20.41
C MET A 14 18.93 -0.47 21.24
N SER A 15 18.62 0.81 21.07
CA SER A 15 19.22 1.90 21.84
C SER A 15 18.76 1.82 23.30
N GLU A 16 17.47 1.61 23.55
CA GLU A 16 16.94 1.52 24.91
C GLU A 16 17.51 0.32 25.67
N LEU A 17 17.78 -0.81 25.00
CA LEU A 17 18.44 -1.95 25.64
C LEU A 17 19.88 -1.64 26.07
N PHE A 18 20.58 -0.83 25.28
CA PHE A 18 21.92 -0.36 25.65
C PHE A 18 21.82 0.56 26.87
N ASP A 19 20.92 1.54 26.85
CA ASP A 19 20.75 2.48 27.97
C ASP A 19 20.33 1.77 29.25
N LEU A 20 19.34 0.87 29.18
CA LEU A 20 18.87 0.08 30.32
C LEU A 20 19.99 -0.77 30.96
N SER A 21 20.94 -1.28 30.16
CA SER A 21 22.07 -2.05 30.69
C SER A 21 23.06 -1.22 31.51
N HIS A 22 22.93 0.11 31.51
CA HIS A 22 23.73 1.05 32.31
C HIS A 22 22.93 1.71 33.44
N THR A 23 21.71 1.23 33.71
CA THR A 23 20.88 1.69 34.84
C THR A 23 20.92 0.69 36.00
N GLU A 24 20.50 1.11 37.19
CA GLU A 24 20.36 0.20 38.35
C GLU A 24 19.15 -0.74 38.14
N ILE A 25 19.42 -1.90 37.54
CA ILE A 25 18.46 -3.00 37.37
C ILE A 25 19.01 -4.28 37.98
N SER A 26 18.15 -5.28 38.21
CA SER A 26 18.62 -6.56 38.74
C SER A 26 19.64 -7.24 37.82
N ARG A 27 20.56 -8.03 38.38
CA ARG A 27 21.57 -8.75 37.59
C ARG A 27 20.96 -9.64 36.51
N GLU A 28 19.82 -10.28 36.79
CA GLU A 28 19.09 -11.09 35.79
C GLU A 28 18.52 -10.22 34.66
N SER A 29 17.95 -9.07 35.00
CA SER A 29 17.45 -8.06 34.06
C SER A 29 18.58 -7.58 33.13
N GLU A 30 19.73 -7.24 33.70
CA GLU A 30 20.93 -6.79 32.97
C GLU A 30 21.44 -7.87 31.99
N LEU A 31 21.58 -9.11 32.46
CA LEU A 31 21.98 -10.23 31.61
C LEU A 31 20.99 -10.44 30.47
N TYR A 32 19.69 -10.30 30.73
CA TYR A 32 18.69 -10.44 29.70
C TYR A 32 18.73 -9.29 28.66
N CYS A 33 19.02 -8.07 29.07
CA CYS A 33 19.31 -6.96 28.15
C CYS A 33 20.46 -7.32 27.21
N GLN A 34 21.57 -7.84 27.76
CA GLN A 34 22.73 -8.24 26.97
C GLN A 34 22.40 -9.39 26.00
N VAL A 35 21.64 -10.39 26.44
CA VAL A 35 21.16 -11.49 25.58
C VAL A 35 20.28 -10.94 24.44
N LYS A 36 19.33 -10.04 24.72
CA LYS A 36 18.44 -9.45 23.71
C LYS A 36 19.22 -8.61 22.71
N TYR A 37 20.17 -7.81 23.19
CA TYR A 37 21.03 -6.96 22.38
C TYR A 37 21.93 -7.79 21.44
N SER A 38 22.67 -8.77 21.99
CA SER A 38 23.53 -9.66 21.19
C SER A 38 22.75 -10.47 20.17
N TYR A 39 21.55 -10.96 20.52
CA TYR A 39 20.67 -11.65 19.58
C TYR A 39 20.26 -10.75 18.41
N LYS A 40 19.87 -9.50 18.68
CA LYS A 40 19.44 -8.52 17.66
C LYS A 40 20.60 -8.02 16.78
N GLN A 41 21.79 -7.78 17.34
CA GLN A 41 23.00 -7.46 16.56
C GLN A 41 23.50 -8.67 15.74
N GLY A 42 23.08 -9.87 16.12
CA GLY A 42 23.55 -11.08 15.50
C GLY A 42 24.96 -11.51 15.92
N ASP A 43 25.43 -11.04 17.08
CA ASP A 43 26.69 -11.47 17.71
C ASP A 43 26.54 -12.86 18.32
N ALA A 44 26.76 -13.89 17.50
CA ALA A 44 26.62 -15.28 17.92
C ALA A 44 27.64 -15.69 18.99
N LYS A 45 28.85 -15.11 18.96
CA LYS A 45 29.91 -15.44 19.92
C LYS A 45 29.51 -14.98 21.33
N LYS A 46 29.20 -13.70 21.49
CA LYS A 46 28.77 -13.15 22.79
C LYS A 46 27.50 -13.82 23.31
N LEU A 47 26.55 -14.13 22.41
CA LEU A 47 25.32 -14.84 22.79
C LEU A 47 25.61 -16.26 23.32
N ASN A 48 26.56 -16.99 22.71
CA ASN A 48 26.99 -18.30 23.20
C ASN A 48 27.69 -18.21 24.56
N ASP A 49 28.57 -17.23 24.74
CA ASP A 49 29.30 -17.01 26.00
C ASP A 49 28.34 -16.69 27.15
N LEU A 50 27.37 -15.79 26.89
CA LEU A 50 26.30 -15.47 27.83
C LEU A 50 25.47 -16.70 28.18
N ASN A 51 25.11 -17.53 27.18
CA ASN A 51 24.35 -18.74 27.45
C ASN A 51 25.13 -19.71 28.36
N LEU A 52 26.41 -19.96 28.06
CA LEU A 52 27.26 -20.84 28.88
C LEU A 52 27.35 -20.37 30.33
N TYR A 53 27.49 -19.06 30.54
CA TYR A 53 27.48 -18.47 31.89
C TYR A 53 26.12 -18.65 32.57
N ILE A 54 25.03 -18.23 31.93
CA ILE A 54 23.67 -18.29 32.50
C ILE A 54 23.24 -19.73 32.84
N GLN A 55 23.63 -20.73 32.03
CA GLN A 55 23.30 -22.13 32.32
C GLN A 55 24.03 -22.70 33.54
N LYS A 56 25.25 -22.22 33.84
CA LYS A 56 26.08 -22.70 34.96
C LYS A 56 25.70 -22.07 36.29
N GLU A 57 25.25 -20.82 36.25
CA GLU A 57 24.93 -20.05 37.45
C GLU A 57 23.52 -20.30 37.98
N ASN A 58 23.26 -19.86 39.21
CA ASN A 58 21.97 -20.01 39.89
C ASN A 58 20.99 -18.88 39.52
N PHE A 59 20.62 -18.80 38.23
CA PHE A 59 19.56 -17.90 37.74
C PHE A 59 18.23 -18.61 37.53
N SER A 60 17.17 -17.80 37.40
CA SER A 60 15.80 -18.25 37.10
C SER A 60 15.72 -19.16 35.87
N ASN A 61 14.77 -20.11 35.92
CA ASN A 61 14.55 -21.07 34.84
C ASN A 61 14.06 -20.38 33.56
N GLU A 62 13.36 -19.26 33.71
CA GLU A 62 12.85 -18.41 32.66
C GLU A 62 13.99 -17.76 31.87
N LEU A 63 14.97 -17.15 32.57
CA LEU A 63 16.15 -16.57 31.95
C LEU A 63 16.99 -17.63 31.24
N LYS A 64 17.16 -18.81 31.87
CA LYS A 64 17.86 -19.94 31.26
C LYS A 64 17.18 -20.41 29.98
N LEU A 65 15.85 -20.57 30.00
CA LEU A 65 15.08 -21.06 28.85
C LEU A 65 15.08 -20.05 27.69
N ILE A 66 14.78 -18.77 27.94
CA ILE A 66 14.75 -17.75 26.87
C ILE A 66 16.13 -17.57 26.22
N THR A 67 17.20 -17.65 27.01
CA THR A 67 18.58 -17.57 26.49
C THR A 67 18.90 -18.78 25.62
N ASN A 68 18.57 -20.00 26.08
CA ASN A 68 18.72 -21.21 25.27
C ASN A 68 17.95 -21.12 23.94
N ILE A 69 16.71 -20.63 23.96
CA ILE A 69 15.90 -20.46 22.73
C ILE A 69 16.56 -19.49 21.76
N ARG A 70 17.00 -18.31 22.23
CA ARG A 70 17.63 -17.30 21.37
C ARG A 70 18.95 -17.77 20.79
N THR A 71 19.76 -18.45 21.60
CA THR A 71 21.00 -19.08 21.13
C THR A 71 20.72 -20.16 20.09
N GLY A 72 19.72 -21.02 20.33
CA GLY A 72 19.27 -22.04 19.38
C GLY A 72 18.79 -21.43 18.06
N LEU A 73 17.97 -20.38 18.12
CA LEU A 73 17.50 -19.63 16.94
C LEU A 73 18.66 -19.05 16.14
N LYS A 74 19.63 -18.41 16.82
CA LYS A 74 20.77 -17.78 16.14
C LYS A 74 21.69 -18.82 15.49
N ASN A 75 21.91 -19.95 16.14
CA ASN A 75 22.76 -21.04 15.66
C ASN A 75 22.02 -22.05 14.76
N LYS A 76 20.73 -21.84 14.48
CA LYS A 76 19.86 -22.76 13.74
C LYS A 76 19.81 -24.18 14.34
N LYS A 77 19.92 -24.28 15.67
CA LYS A 77 19.79 -25.54 16.45
C LYS A 77 18.51 -25.47 17.27
N LEU A 78 17.40 -25.95 16.70
CA LEU A 78 16.07 -25.76 17.28
C LEU A 78 15.61 -26.99 18.07
N GLU A 79 15.35 -26.82 19.38
CA GLU A 79 14.87 -27.88 20.28
C GLU A 79 13.39 -27.67 20.66
N ILE A 80 12.54 -27.35 19.68
CA ILE A 80 11.19 -26.84 19.89
C ILE A 80 10.34 -27.72 20.82
N LYS A 81 10.36 -29.05 20.65
CA LYS A 81 9.56 -29.97 21.48
C LYS A 81 9.92 -29.84 22.96
N ARG A 82 11.21 -29.74 23.27
CA ARG A 82 11.72 -29.55 24.63
C ARG A 82 11.30 -28.18 25.17
N TRP A 83 11.49 -27.11 24.40
CA TRP A 83 11.13 -25.75 24.81
C TRP A 83 9.63 -25.61 25.11
N VAL A 84 8.77 -26.23 24.31
CA VAL A 84 7.32 -26.28 24.54
C VAL A 84 6.98 -27.03 25.84
N GLY A 85 7.65 -28.15 26.12
CA GLY A 85 7.45 -28.89 27.36
C GLY A 85 7.93 -28.13 28.61
N GLU A 86 9.02 -27.36 28.50
CA GLU A 86 9.53 -26.55 29.60
C GLU A 86 8.65 -25.32 29.89
N VAL A 87 8.25 -24.57 28.87
CA VAL A 87 7.42 -23.35 29.06
C VAL A 87 6.02 -23.66 29.62
N GLN A 88 5.51 -24.88 29.40
CA GLN A 88 4.22 -25.32 29.96
C GLN A 88 4.25 -25.41 31.49
N LYS A 89 5.42 -25.54 32.11
CA LYS A 89 5.59 -25.61 33.57
C LYS A 89 5.45 -24.26 34.27
N PHE A 90 5.54 -23.15 33.53
CA PHE A 90 5.42 -21.81 34.10
C PHE A 90 3.95 -21.42 34.27
N ASP A 91 3.64 -20.64 35.31
CA ASP A 91 2.30 -20.12 35.54
C ASP A 91 1.90 -19.10 34.45
N ASP A 92 0.60 -18.98 34.15
CA ASP A 92 0.12 -18.00 33.17
C ASP A 92 0.25 -16.54 33.68
N ASN A 93 0.39 -16.29 34.99
CA ASN A 93 0.71 -14.95 35.54
C ASN A 93 2.21 -14.60 35.48
N ASN A 94 3.05 -15.50 34.95
CA ASN A 94 4.47 -15.24 34.80
C ASN A 94 4.73 -14.44 33.53
N ILE A 95 5.18 -13.19 33.69
CA ILE A 95 5.45 -12.26 32.58
C ILE A 95 6.39 -12.84 31.52
N TRP A 96 7.37 -13.67 31.91
CA TRP A 96 8.30 -14.31 30.97
C TRP A 96 7.62 -15.25 29.98
N LYS A 97 6.53 -15.89 30.38
CA LYS A 97 5.86 -16.91 29.58
C LYS A 97 5.42 -16.35 28.23
N GLY A 98 4.92 -15.11 28.21
CA GLY A 98 4.57 -14.41 26.97
C GLY A 98 5.75 -14.22 26.01
N GLU A 99 6.89 -13.79 26.54
CA GLU A 99 8.13 -13.55 25.77
C GLU A 99 8.82 -14.84 25.28
N ILE A 100 8.77 -15.89 26.10
CA ILE A 100 9.25 -17.22 25.73
C ILE A 100 8.39 -17.81 24.62
N LEU A 101 7.06 -17.75 24.76
CA LEU A 101 6.15 -18.19 23.72
C LEU A 101 6.33 -17.38 22.43
N PHE A 102 6.59 -16.07 22.51
CA PHE A 102 6.91 -15.25 21.33
C PHE A 102 8.10 -15.84 20.55
N SER A 103 9.17 -16.21 21.25
CA SER A 103 10.39 -16.75 20.66
C SER A 103 10.20 -18.18 20.13
N ILE A 104 9.43 -19.02 20.83
CA ILE A 104 9.04 -20.36 20.36
C ILE A 104 8.17 -20.26 19.10
N GLY A 105 7.22 -19.31 19.06
CA GLY A 105 6.38 -19.04 17.89
C GLY A 105 7.22 -18.73 16.65
N TYR A 106 8.31 -17.99 16.82
CA TYR A 106 9.27 -17.69 15.76
C TYR A 106 10.05 -18.93 15.31
N ALA A 107 10.49 -19.78 16.25
CA ALA A 107 11.13 -21.05 15.90
C ALA A 107 10.20 -21.96 15.08
N LEU A 108 8.92 -22.07 15.48
CA LEU A 108 7.90 -22.82 14.74
C LEU A 108 7.65 -22.24 13.35
N HIS A 109 7.67 -20.92 13.21
CA HIS A 109 7.56 -20.25 11.91
C HIS A 109 8.74 -20.63 11.00
N LEU A 110 9.99 -20.58 11.49
CA LEU A 110 11.16 -20.98 10.70
C LEU A 110 11.09 -22.43 10.19
N GLU A 111 10.52 -23.33 11.00
CA GLU A 111 10.25 -24.73 10.64
C GLU A 111 8.96 -24.92 9.80
N LYS A 112 8.33 -23.84 9.35
CA LYS A 112 7.08 -23.82 8.56
C LYS A 112 5.90 -24.53 9.24
N LYS A 113 5.92 -24.66 10.56
CA LYS A 113 4.81 -25.21 11.37
C LYS A 113 3.80 -24.11 11.67
N TYR A 114 3.18 -23.57 10.63
CA TYR A 114 2.37 -22.34 10.71
C TYR A 114 1.17 -22.43 11.65
N TYR A 115 0.50 -23.59 11.70
CA TYR A 115 -0.65 -23.79 12.59
C TYR A 115 -0.24 -23.74 14.09
N ASP A 116 0.83 -24.44 14.45
CA ASP A 116 1.36 -24.42 15.82
C ASP A 116 1.93 -23.05 16.17
N SER A 117 2.65 -22.42 15.22
CA SER A 117 3.18 -21.06 15.36
C SER A 117 2.05 -20.05 15.65
N ASN A 118 0.93 -20.13 14.92
CA ASN A 118 -0.23 -19.27 15.16
C ASN A 118 -0.77 -19.43 16.59
N LYS A 119 -1.02 -20.67 17.03
CA LYS A 119 -1.53 -20.94 18.38
C LYS A 119 -0.62 -20.36 19.46
N VAL A 120 0.69 -20.55 19.29
CA VAL A 120 1.70 -20.05 20.23
C VAL A 120 1.75 -18.52 20.24
N TYR A 121 1.70 -17.86 19.07
CA TYR A 121 1.65 -16.40 18.99
C TYR A 121 0.37 -15.81 19.60
N ILE A 122 -0.80 -16.44 19.39
CA ILE A 122 -2.05 -16.01 20.02
C ILE A 122 -1.97 -16.12 21.55
N LYS A 123 -1.37 -17.20 22.08
CA LYS A 123 -1.16 -17.31 23.53
C LYS A 123 -0.17 -16.26 24.04
N SER A 124 0.93 -16.03 23.32
CA SER A 124 1.91 -14.98 23.62
C SER A 124 1.26 -13.59 23.67
N TYR A 125 0.44 -13.25 22.66
CA TYR A 125 -0.33 -12.01 22.60
C TYR A 125 -1.17 -11.80 23.87
N LYS A 126 -2.00 -12.77 24.23
CA LYS A 126 -2.89 -12.67 25.40
C LYS A 126 -2.11 -12.42 26.70
N LEU A 127 -1.02 -13.16 26.91
CA LEU A 127 -0.19 -13.04 28.11
C LEU A 127 0.56 -11.69 28.15
N LEU A 128 1.16 -11.28 27.05
CA LEU A 128 1.88 -10.00 26.98
C LEU A 128 0.95 -8.81 27.21
N MET A 129 -0.25 -8.84 26.61
CA MET A 129 -1.26 -7.80 26.84
C MET A 129 -1.73 -7.75 28.30
N ALA A 130 -1.92 -8.92 28.95
CA ALA A 130 -2.29 -8.99 30.35
C ALA A 130 -1.23 -8.37 31.29
N HIS A 131 0.02 -8.32 30.86
CA HIS A 131 1.13 -7.69 31.57
C HIS A 131 1.50 -6.29 31.06
N ASN A 132 0.63 -5.66 30.26
CA ASN A 132 0.85 -4.34 29.67
C ASN A 132 2.11 -4.23 28.77
N CYS A 133 2.60 -5.34 28.22
CA CYS A 133 3.62 -5.36 27.17
C CYS A 133 2.94 -5.13 25.81
N ILE A 134 2.51 -3.89 25.56
CA ILE A 134 1.60 -3.55 24.45
C ILE A 134 2.23 -3.74 23.07
N GLU A 135 3.38 -3.12 22.76
CA GLU A 135 3.94 -3.24 21.41
C GLU A 135 4.36 -4.68 21.12
N LYS A 136 4.95 -5.35 22.12
CA LYS A 136 5.37 -6.74 21.96
C LYS A 136 4.17 -7.67 21.81
N GLY A 137 3.10 -7.43 22.56
CA GLY A 137 1.83 -8.12 22.40
C GLY A 137 1.26 -7.95 21.00
N LEU A 138 1.12 -6.71 20.52
CA LEU A 138 0.63 -6.42 19.17
C LEU A 138 1.55 -7.00 18.08
N MET A 139 2.86 -7.09 18.32
CA MET A 139 3.79 -7.79 17.43
C MET A 139 3.52 -9.30 17.38
N ALA A 140 3.16 -9.91 18.51
CA ALA A 140 2.74 -11.31 18.55
C ALA A 140 1.45 -11.51 17.75
N LEU A 141 0.48 -10.60 17.87
CA LEU A 141 -0.75 -10.63 17.08
C LEU A 141 -0.47 -10.47 15.58
N HIS A 142 0.37 -9.50 15.18
CA HIS A 142 0.83 -9.35 13.81
C HIS A 142 1.41 -10.66 13.27
N ASN A 143 2.33 -11.26 14.01
CA ASN A 143 2.96 -12.53 13.59
C ASN A 143 1.94 -13.66 13.49
N ALA A 144 0.95 -13.73 14.39
CA ALA A 144 -0.13 -14.71 14.33
C ALA A 144 -0.96 -14.58 13.04
N ILE A 145 -1.30 -13.36 12.64
CA ILE A 145 -2.04 -13.09 11.40
C ILE A 145 -1.18 -13.45 10.17
N SER A 146 0.09 -13.04 10.17
CA SER A 146 0.99 -13.30 9.04
C SER A 146 1.25 -14.79 8.80
N VAL A 147 1.35 -15.62 9.86
CA VAL A 147 1.48 -17.08 9.67
C VAL A 147 0.21 -17.73 9.14
N ILE A 148 -0.98 -17.17 9.42
CA ILE A 148 -2.25 -17.62 8.82
C ILE A 148 -2.29 -17.28 7.34
N ALA A 149 -1.81 -16.10 6.95
CA ALA A 149 -1.67 -15.73 5.55
C ALA A 149 -0.74 -16.70 4.78
N ASN A 150 0.31 -17.23 5.44
CA ASN A 150 1.17 -18.26 4.85
C ASN A 150 0.48 -19.64 4.79
N LEU A 151 -0.34 -19.99 5.78
CA LEU A 151 -1.05 -21.26 5.83
C LEU A 151 -2.21 -21.32 4.82
N TYR A 152 -2.87 -20.19 4.58
CA TYR A 152 -3.99 -20.06 3.66
C TYR A 152 -3.79 -18.85 2.73
N PRO A 153 -2.90 -18.92 1.72
CA PRO A 153 -2.58 -17.78 0.85
C PRO A 153 -3.78 -17.22 0.08
N ASP A 154 -4.77 -18.06 -0.19
CA ASP A 154 -6.01 -17.69 -0.89
C ASP A 154 -7.02 -16.99 0.02
N LYS A 155 -6.93 -17.21 1.34
CA LYS A 155 -7.82 -16.57 2.32
C LYS A 155 -7.33 -15.16 2.59
N ARG A 156 -8.18 -14.20 2.28
CA ARG A 156 -7.90 -12.78 2.55
C ARG A 156 -7.90 -12.50 4.04
N GLN A 157 -6.94 -11.69 4.48
CA GLN A 157 -6.74 -11.32 5.89
C GLN A 157 -7.07 -9.83 6.15
N PHE A 158 -7.91 -9.21 5.31
CA PHE A 158 -8.25 -7.79 5.43
C PHE A 158 -8.80 -7.44 6.81
N ALA A 159 -9.77 -8.22 7.31
CA ALA A 159 -10.40 -7.95 8.60
C ALA A 159 -9.38 -7.99 9.74
N ASP A 160 -8.49 -8.98 9.74
CA ASP A 160 -7.47 -9.15 10.77
C ASP A 160 -6.43 -8.04 10.75
N PHE A 161 -5.95 -7.62 9.57
CA PHE A 161 -5.00 -6.51 9.48
C PHE A 161 -5.63 -5.14 9.73
N HIS A 162 -6.91 -4.92 9.39
CA HIS A 162 -7.64 -3.72 9.80
C HIS A 162 -7.85 -3.68 11.32
N TYR A 163 -8.16 -4.82 11.94
CA TYR A 163 -8.23 -4.92 13.39
C TYR A 163 -6.89 -4.62 14.06
N LEU A 164 -5.78 -5.17 13.54
CA LEU A 164 -4.44 -4.85 14.01
C LEU A 164 -4.13 -3.36 13.85
N LEU A 165 -4.48 -2.75 12.71
CA LEU A 165 -4.27 -1.33 12.46
C LEU A 165 -5.04 -0.48 13.48
N GLN A 166 -6.32 -0.81 13.72
CA GLN A 166 -7.13 -0.13 14.73
C GLN A 166 -6.47 -0.20 16.11
N LYS A 167 -6.05 -1.41 16.55
CA LYS A 167 -5.34 -1.57 17.83
C LYS A 167 -4.03 -0.78 17.88
N ALA A 168 -3.25 -0.79 16.81
CA ALA A 168 -2.02 -0.01 16.75
C ALA A 168 -2.30 1.50 16.87
N THR A 169 -3.40 1.99 16.28
CA THR A 169 -3.85 3.38 16.45
C THR A 169 -4.31 3.68 17.87
N ASP A 170 -5.14 2.82 18.47
CA ASP A 170 -5.63 2.98 19.85
C ASP A 170 -4.47 3.13 20.85
N TYR A 171 -3.42 2.32 20.66
CA TYR A 171 -2.21 2.34 21.49
C TYR A 171 -1.09 3.26 20.98
N LYS A 172 -1.35 4.02 19.91
CA LYS A 172 -0.38 4.96 19.29
C LYS A 172 0.95 4.32 18.86
N SER A 173 0.97 3.02 18.57
CA SER A 173 2.17 2.34 18.08
C SER A 173 2.34 2.57 16.57
N VAL A 174 3.20 3.53 16.24
CA VAL A 174 3.52 3.89 14.85
C VAL A 174 4.11 2.69 14.08
N LYS A 175 4.97 1.92 14.74
CA LYS A 175 5.61 0.74 14.15
C LYS A 175 4.60 -0.33 13.74
N LEU A 176 3.67 -0.67 14.63
CA LEU A 176 2.67 -1.70 14.35
C LEU A 176 1.65 -1.22 13.32
N ALA A 177 1.31 0.08 13.31
CA ALA A 177 0.48 0.66 12.26
C ALA A 177 1.18 0.59 10.89
N ALA A 178 2.49 0.81 10.83
CA ALA A 178 3.28 0.69 9.61
C ALA A 178 3.27 -0.76 9.08
N LEU A 179 3.49 -1.75 9.96
CA LEU A 179 3.41 -3.18 9.62
C LEU A 179 2.01 -3.59 9.13
N ALA A 180 0.96 -3.13 9.79
CA ALA A 180 -0.42 -3.43 9.36
C ALA A 180 -0.71 -2.85 7.97
N ASN A 181 -0.30 -1.60 7.71
CA ASN A 181 -0.48 -0.98 6.39
C ASN A 181 0.36 -1.67 5.30
N LEU A 182 1.57 -2.13 5.60
CA LEU A 182 2.38 -2.94 4.67
C LEU A 182 1.65 -4.22 4.25
N ASN A 183 1.11 -4.96 5.21
CA ASN A 183 0.37 -6.19 4.90
C ASN A 183 -0.98 -5.91 4.19
N LEU A 184 -1.70 -4.85 4.56
CA LEU A 184 -2.89 -4.42 3.84
C LEU A 184 -2.57 -4.06 2.39
N SER A 185 -1.45 -3.39 2.13
CA SER A 185 -0.98 -3.11 0.77
C SER A 185 -0.83 -4.40 -0.04
N ILE A 186 -0.20 -5.42 0.54
CA ILE A 186 -0.03 -6.73 -0.12
C ILE A 186 -1.39 -7.38 -0.40
N GLU A 187 -2.32 -7.36 0.56
CA GLU A 187 -3.66 -7.91 0.37
C GLU A 187 -4.46 -7.18 -0.72
N TYR A 188 -4.40 -5.84 -0.77
CA TYR A 188 -5.06 -5.06 -1.82
C TYR A 188 -4.43 -5.29 -3.21
N GLN A 189 -3.10 -5.48 -3.27
CA GLN A 189 -2.44 -5.85 -4.52
C GLN A 189 -2.96 -7.19 -5.06
N LYS A 190 -3.10 -8.21 -4.19
CA LYS A 190 -3.63 -9.53 -4.55
C LYS A 190 -5.06 -9.48 -5.11
N THR A 191 -5.84 -8.47 -4.76
CA THR A 191 -7.20 -8.26 -5.29
C THR A 191 -7.26 -7.32 -6.48
N GLY A 192 -6.12 -6.79 -6.96
CA GLY A 192 -6.06 -5.80 -8.02
C GLY A 192 -6.55 -4.40 -7.60
N ALA A 193 -6.74 -4.15 -6.31
CA ALA A 193 -7.17 -2.85 -5.78
C ALA A 193 -5.97 -1.90 -5.65
N THR A 194 -5.29 -1.62 -6.77
CA THR A 194 -3.95 -1.03 -6.77
C THR A 194 -3.86 0.36 -6.17
N LEU A 195 -4.89 1.19 -6.30
CA LEU A 195 -4.92 2.52 -5.66
C LEU A 195 -4.92 2.42 -4.13
N MET A 196 -5.71 1.50 -3.57
CA MET A 196 -5.73 1.24 -2.14
C MET A 196 -4.40 0.67 -1.67
N ALA A 197 -3.79 -0.22 -2.46
CA ALA A 197 -2.46 -0.76 -2.15
C ALA A 197 -1.39 0.34 -2.08
N LEU A 198 -1.40 1.27 -3.03
CA LEU A 198 -0.47 2.42 -3.07
C LEU A 198 -0.67 3.37 -1.88
N GLU A 199 -1.92 3.68 -1.52
CA GLU A 199 -2.19 4.51 -0.35
C GLU A 199 -1.64 3.87 0.93
N ARG A 200 -1.88 2.56 1.10
CA ARG A 200 -1.42 1.83 2.29
C ARG A 200 0.10 1.73 2.33
N ILE A 201 0.78 1.45 1.22
CA ILE A 201 2.23 1.35 1.23
C ILE A 201 2.91 2.69 1.52
N ASP A 202 2.32 3.80 1.06
CA ASP A 202 2.83 5.14 1.38
C ASP A 202 2.72 5.46 2.88
N LEU A 203 1.62 5.05 3.52
CA LEU A 203 1.46 5.17 4.97
C LEU A 203 2.47 4.29 5.73
N ALA A 204 2.71 3.06 5.25
CA ALA A 204 3.70 2.16 5.84
C ALA A 204 5.12 2.73 5.78
N ILE A 205 5.54 3.22 4.61
CA ILE A 205 6.86 3.85 4.41
C ILE A 205 7.05 5.04 5.36
N LYS A 206 6.08 5.97 5.39
CA LYS A 206 6.11 7.12 6.31
C LYS A 206 6.18 6.70 7.78
N GLY A 207 5.52 5.60 8.14
CA GLY A 207 5.58 5.02 9.48
C GLY A 207 7.00 4.54 9.81
N PHE A 208 7.59 3.71 8.94
CA PHE A 208 8.94 3.19 9.14
C PHE A 208 10.02 4.27 9.12
N GLU A 209 9.89 5.31 8.29
CA GLU A 209 10.83 6.46 8.30
C GLU A 209 10.92 7.14 9.67
N LYS A 210 9.84 7.13 10.45
CA LYS A 210 9.82 7.74 11.79
C LYS A 210 10.47 6.89 12.87
N VAL A 211 10.40 5.56 12.76
CA VAL A 211 10.72 4.66 13.90
C VAL A 211 11.78 3.62 13.60
N GLU A 212 11.97 3.21 12.34
CA GLU A 212 12.85 2.11 11.94
C GLU A 212 13.40 2.34 10.52
N MET A 213 13.91 3.55 10.25
CA MET A 213 14.55 3.86 8.97
C MET A 213 15.71 2.89 8.71
N GLU A 214 15.89 2.49 7.45
CA GLU A 214 16.93 1.53 7.04
C GLU A 214 16.81 0.12 7.68
N SER A 215 15.70 -0.19 8.35
CA SER A 215 15.41 -1.55 8.78
C SER A 215 15.04 -2.45 7.60
N THR A 216 15.09 -3.77 7.81
CA THR A 216 14.57 -4.74 6.82
C THR A 216 13.10 -4.48 6.47
N GLN A 217 12.28 -4.05 7.43
CA GLN A 217 10.86 -3.76 7.19
C GLN A 217 10.66 -2.50 6.34
N TYR A 218 11.49 -1.47 6.56
CA TYR A 218 11.54 -0.30 5.70
C TYR A 218 11.87 -0.68 4.25
N TYR A 219 12.91 -1.48 4.03
CA TYR A 219 13.29 -1.92 2.69
C TYR A 219 12.26 -2.86 2.05
N LEU A 220 11.57 -3.69 2.84
CA LEU A 220 10.44 -4.49 2.37
C LEU A 220 9.30 -3.60 1.87
N ALA A 221 8.98 -2.51 2.58
CA ALA A 221 7.96 -1.57 2.16
C ALA A 221 8.34 -0.82 0.87
N LEU A 222 9.61 -0.43 0.72
CA LEU A 222 10.11 0.15 -0.52
C LEU A 222 10.02 -0.83 -1.69
N ALA A 223 10.45 -2.08 -1.49
CA ALA A 223 10.35 -3.12 -2.51
C ALA A 223 8.90 -3.38 -2.94
N GLN A 224 7.98 -3.45 -1.97
CA GLN A 224 6.55 -3.59 -2.23
C GLN A 224 5.99 -2.43 -3.05
N LYS A 225 6.37 -1.18 -2.74
CA LYS A 225 5.97 -0.01 -3.53
C LYS A 225 6.53 -0.06 -4.95
N ALA A 226 7.79 -0.44 -5.11
CA ALA A 226 8.40 -0.60 -6.42
C ALA A 226 7.66 -1.65 -7.25
N ASP A 227 7.31 -2.80 -6.65
CA ASP A 227 6.55 -3.85 -7.34
C ASP A 227 5.15 -3.38 -7.78
N LEU A 228 4.43 -2.64 -6.93
CA LEU A 228 3.16 -2.01 -7.27
C LEU A 228 3.27 -1.03 -8.44
N LEU A 229 4.34 -0.21 -8.47
CA LEU A 229 4.60 0.72 -9.57
C LEU A 229 4.88 -0.01 -10.88
N VAL A 230 5.52 -1.18 -10.83
CA VAL A 230 5.70 -2.07 -12.00
C VAL A 230 4.37 -2.65 -12.46
N ASP A 231 3.44 -2.93 -11.54
CA ASP A 231 2.11 -3.42 -11.89
C ASP A 231 1.29 -2.39 -12.68
N ILE A 232 1.43 -1.10 -12.35
CA ILE A 232 0.78 0.02 -13.08
C ILE A 232 1.68 0.68 -14.13
N GLU A 233 2.76 0.01 -14.54
CA GLU A 233 3.67 0.44 -15.62
C GLU A 233 4.34 1.81 -15.40
N LYS A 234 4.45 2.25 -14.14
CA LYS A 234 5.22 3.44 -13.73
C LYS A 234 6.70 3.10 -13.54
N PHE A 235 7.33 2.58 -14.59
CA PHE A 235 8.69 2.05 -14.54
C PHE A 235 9.74 3.07 -14.08
N SER A 236 9.67 4.33 -14.53
CA SER A 236 10.61 5.37 -14.11
C SER A 236 10.59 5.59 -12.60
N SER A 237 9.39 5.63 -12.00
CA SER A 237 9.23 5.78 -10.54
C SER A 237 9.70 4.52 -9.80
N ALA A 238 9.45 3.33 -10.35
CA ALA A 238 9.95 2.09 -9.77
C ALA A 238 11.49 2.07 -9.76
N LEU A 239 12.13 2.44 -10.88
CA LEU A 239 13.60 2.44 -11.03
C LEU A 239 14.30 3.32 -9.99
N LEU A 240 13.75 4.50 -9.67
CA LEU A 240 14.28 5.36 -8.61
C LEU A 240 14.31 4.66 -7.23
N ILE A 241 13.28 3.87 -6.93
CA ILE A 241 13.25 3.08 -5.69
C ILE A 241 14.27 1.93 -5.77
N LEU A 242 14.40 1.29 -6.94
CA LEU A 242 15.37 0.20 -7.13
C LEU A 242 16.82 0.68 -6.96
N GLU A 243 17.16 1.89 -7.39
CA GLU A 243 18.48 2.49 -7.17
C GLU A 243 18.80 2.62 -5.68
N LYS A 244 17.83 3.06 -4.87
CA LYS A 244 17.96 3.12 -3.41
C LYS A 244 18.13 1.73 -2.78
N LEU A 245 17.38 0.73 -3.27
CA LEU A 245 17.49 -0.65 -2.78
C LEU A 245 18.83 -1.29 -3.15
N ALA A 246 19.34 -1.02 -4.35
CA ALA A 246 20.59 -1.58 -4.86
C ALA A 246 21.84 -1.04 -4.15
N THR A 247 21.78 0.21 -3.66
CA THR A 247 22.88 0.85 -2.93
C THR A 247 22.85 0.60 -1.42
N SER A 248 21.80 -0.03 -0.89
CA SER A 248 21.69 -0.41 0.52
C SER A 248 22.79 -1.40 0.93
N SER A 249 23.21 -1.39 2.20
CA SER A 249 24.08 -2.43 2.77
C SER A 249 23.36 -3.77 3.02
N HIS A 250 22.03 -3.80 2.93
CA HIS A 250 21.22 -4.99 3.24
C HIS A 250 21.06 -5.90 2.02
N ASP A 251 21.53 -7.15 2.13
CA ASP A 251 21.44 -8.16 1.05
C ASP A 251 20.00 -8.41 0.57
N PHE A 252 19.04 -8.36 1.49
CA PHE A 252 17.61 -8.46 1.17
C PHE A 252 17.14 -7.33 0.23
N ALA A 253 17.60 -6.09 0.47
CA ALA A 253 17.23 -4.95 -0.36
C ALA A 253 17.81 -5.08 -1.77
N LYS A 254 19.09 -5.45 -1.88
CA LYS A 254 19.77 -5.67 -3.17
C LYS A 254 19.12 -6.79 -3.98
N SER A 255 18.84 -7.93 -3.35
CA SER A 255 18.19 -9.06 -4.02
C SER A 255 16.77 -8.72 -4.48
N SER A 256 15.99 -8.01 -3.66
CA SER A 256 14.67 -7.51 -4.05
C SER A 256 14.74 -6.58 -5.26
N ALA A 257 15.74 -5.68 -5.31
CA ALA A 257 15.94 -4.78 -6.44
C ALA A 257 16.18 -5.54 -7.74
N TYR A 258 17.00 -6.60 -7.69
CA TYR A 258 17.27 -7.46 -8.83
C TYR A 258 15.99 -8.15 -9.35
N THR A 259 15.23 -8.79 -8.46
CA THR A 259 13.98 -9.49 -8.84
C THR A 259 12.97 -8.55 -9.49
N ILE A 260 12.78 -7.34 -8.95
CA ILE A 260 11.84 -6.37 -9.52
C ILE A 260 12.36 -5.84 -10.86
N LYS A 261 13.68 -5.63 -11.00
CA LYS A 261 14.28 -5.23 -12.29
C LYS A 261 14.07 -6.28 -13.39
N GLU A 262 14.17 -7.57 -13.07
CA GLU A 262 13.83 -8.65 -14.02
C GLU A 262 12.36 -8.60 -14.43
N LYS A 263 11.43 -8.33 -13.49
CA LYS A 263 10.00 -8.18 -13.78
C LYS A 263 9.76 -7.02 -14.76
N ILE A 264 10.45 -5.89 -14.60
CA ILE A 264 10.40 -4.75 -15.54
C ILE A 264 10.86 -5.17 -16.93
N GLN A 265 12.03 -5.83 -17.04
CA GLN A 265 12.56 -6.27 -18.32
C GLN A 265 11.62 -7.23 -19.05
N LYS A 266 11.03 -8.19 -18.32
CA LYS A 266 10.04 -9.12 -18.89
C LYS A 266 8.81 -8.39 -19.42
N LYS A 267 8.26 -7.43 -18.67
CA LYS A 267 7.12 -6.61 -19.10
C LYS A 267 7.46 -5.76 -20.33
N GLN A 268 8.58 -5.05 -20.33
CA GLN A 268 9.02 -4.23 -21.47
C GLN A 268 9.26 -5.07 -22.74
N ASN A 269 9.87 -6.25 -22.60
CA ASN A 269 10.06 -7.16 -23.73
C ASN A 269 8.73 -7.72 -24.26
N SER A 270 7.75 -7.98 -23.37
CA SER A 270 6.41 -8.41 -23.78
C SER A 270 5.64 -7.29 -24.49
N GLN A 271 5.75 -6.05 -24.02
CA GLN A 271 5.19 -4.87 -24.67
C GLN A 271 5.80 -4.67 -26.06
N TYR A 272 7.13 -4.76 -26.20
CA TYR A 272 7.81 -4.66 -27.50
C TYR A 272 7.33 -5.73 -28.51
N ARG A 273 7.00 -6.95 -28.04
CA ARG A 273 6.42 -8.00 -28.89
C ARG A 273 4.95 -7.75 -29.22
N GLN A 274 4.17 -7.19 -28.30
CA GLN A 274 2.77 -6.81 -28.52
C GLN A 274 2.66 -5.59 -29.45
N GLU A 275 3.52 -4.58 -29.31
CA GLU A 275 3.57 -3.41 -30.21
C GLU A 275 3.95 -3.77 -31.65
N LYS A 276 4.74 -4.83 -31.86
CA LYS A 276 5.03 -5.36 -33.20
C LYS A 276 3.87 -6.13 -33.85
N THR A 277 2.88 -6.57 -33.07
CA THR A 277 1.73 -7.37 -33.55
C THR A 277 0.40 -6.61 -33.45
N ALA A 278 0.33 -5.57 -32.64
CA ALA A 278 -0.81 -4.67 -32.54
C ALA A 278 -0.69 -3.59 -33.63
N THR A 279 -1.59 -3.62 -34.61
CA THR A 279 -1.97 -2.39 -35.30
C THR A 279 -2.48 -1.43 -34.22
N ASN A 280 -1.77 -0.33 -34.04
CA ASN A 280 -2.02 0.68 -33.01
C ASN A 280 -3.50 1.10 -32.97
N ILE A 281 -4.27 0.53 -32.06
CA ILE A 281 -5.54 1.07 -31.57
C ILE A 281 -5.35 1.31 -30.07
N HIS A 282 -4.46 2.24 -29.73
CA HIS A 282 -4.41 2.78 -28.38
C HIS A 282 -5.34 3.99 -28.33
N PHE A 283 -6.35 3.92 -27.46
CA PHE A 283 -7.13 5.10 -27.09
C PHE A 283 -6.22 6.09 -26.36
N SER A 284 -6.21 7.34 -26.82
CA SER A 284 -5.46 8.41 -26.15
C SER A 284 -6.14 8.79 -24.82
N PRO A 285 -5.36 9.13 -23.77
CA PRO A 285 -5.91 9.70 -22.54
C PRO A 285 -6.74 10.97 -22.82
N THR A 286 -7.81 11.18 -22.06
CA THR A 286 -8.84 12.22 -22.31
C THR A 286 -8.32 13.67 -22.26
N PHE A 287 -7.18 13.92 -21.62
CA PHE A 287 -6.54 15.25 -21.60
C PHE A 287 -5.69 15.49 -22.86
N GLU A 288 -5.12 14.43 -23.44
CA GLU A 288 -4.32 14.50 -24.65
C GLU A 288 -5.23 14.65 -25.87
N GLN A 289 -6.40 14.00 -25.86
CA GLN A 289 -7.51 14.32 -26.78
C GLN A 289 -7.93 15.78 -26.66
N ARG A 290 -8.14 16.31 -25.45
CA ARG A 290 -8.45 17.74 -25.25
C ARG A 290 -7.36 18.67 -25.81
N ARG A 291 -6.09 18.37 -25.58
CA ARG A 291 -4.94 19.15 -26.10
C ARG A 291 -4.79 19.05 -27.62
N ILE A 292 -5.10 17.89 -28.21
CA ILE A 292 -5.11 17.66 -29.66
C ILE A 292 -6.30 18.38 -30.30
N ASP A 293 -7.47 18.38 -29.66
CA ASP A 293 -8.68 19.07 -30.13
C ASP A 293 -8.51 20.60 -30.04
N GLU A 294 -7.87 21.09 -28.98
CA GLU A 294 -7.49 22.51 -28.83
C GLU A 294 -6.46 22.95 -29.90
N LYS A 295 -5.51 22.07 -30.27
CA LYS A 295 -4.51 22.37 -31.31
C LYS A 295 -5.04 22.19 -32.74
N ARG A 296 -6.03 21.31 -32.97
CA ARG A 296 -6.65 21.07 -34.29
C ARG A 296 -7.66 22.15 -34.68
N ASN A 297 -8.21 22.89 -33.73
CA ASN A 297 -9.15 23.99 -33.97
C ASN A 297 -8.45 25.34 -34.25
N LYS A 298 -7.52 25.37 -35.22
CA LYS A 298 -7.04 26.63 -35.83
C LYS A 298 -7.73 26.99 -37.15
N LYS A 299 -8.68 26.20 -37.61
CA LYS A 299 -9.58 26.57 -38.71
C LYS A 299 -11.03 26.50 -38.22
N PRO A 300 -11.85 27.54 -38.43
CA PRO A 300 -13.25 27.49 -38.06
C PRO A 300 -13.93 26.31 -38.77
N PRO A 301 -14.75 25.53 -38.07
CA PRO A 301 -15.42 24.38 -38.66
C PRO A 301 -16.42 24.85 -39.72
N LYS A 302 -16.42 24.19 -40.89
CA LYS A 302 -17.42 24.45 -41.93
C LYS A 302 -18.81 24.01 -41.44
N LEU A 303 -19.72 24.98 -41.31
CA LEU A 303 -21.13 24.74 -41.05
C LEU A 303 -21.78 24.16 -42.32
N GLY A 304 -22.67 23.18 -42.13
CA GLY A 304 -23.54 22.70 -43.20
C GLY A 304 -24.70 23.67 -43.44
N LYS A 305 -25.41 23.53 -44.56
CA LYS A 305 -26.48 24.45 -45.00
C LYS A 305 -27.55 24.75 -43.92
N MET A 306 -28.00 23.73 -43.19
CA MET A 306 -29.00 23.90 -42.12
C MET A 306 -28.41 24.48 -40.83
N GLU A 307 -27.11 24.29 -40.62
CA GLU A 307 -26.40 24.81 -39.46
C GLU A 307 -26.13 26.31 -39.63
N SER A 308 -25.67 26.71 -40.82
CA SER A 308 -25.56 28.12 -41.21
C SER A 308 -26.91 28.82 -41.07
N ARG A 309 -28.00 28.25 -41.62
CA ARG A 309 -29.35 28.82 -41.50
C ARG A 309 -29.79 29.03 -40.05
N LEU A 310 -29.50 28.10 -39.14
CA LEU A 310 -29.84 28.28 -37.74
C LEU A 310 -29.01 29.42 -37.12
N VAL A 311 -27.70 29.43 -37.38
CA VAL A 311 -26.81 30.47 -36.87
C VAL A 311 -27.25 31.85 -37.39
N ASP A 312 -27.46 32.01 -38.69
CA ASP A 312 -27.94 33.25 -39.30
C ASP A 312 -29.26 33.73 -38.69
N PHE A 313 -30.19 32.80 -38.43
CA PHE A 313 -31.48 33.14 -37.82
C PHE A 313 -31.34 33.61 -36.36
N LEU A 314 -30.48 32.96 -35.58
CA LEU A 314 -30.20 33.34 -34.19
C LEU A 314 -29.30 34.58 -34.06
N SER A 315 -28.49 34.90 -35.08
CA SER A 315 -27.70 36.14 -35.13
C SER A 315 -28.57 37.39 -35.16
N SER A 316 -29.84 37.26 -35.55
CA SER A 316 -30.84 38.34 -35.50
C SER A 316 -31.45 38.57 -34.10
N GLY A 317 -31.01 37.81 -33.10
CA GLY A 317 -31.47 37.89 -31.72
C GLY A 317 -32.10 36.59 -31.20
N PRO A 318 -32.40 36.51 -29.89
CA PRO A 318 -33.02 35.34 -29.27
C PRO A 318 -34.32 34.91 -29.97
N LYS A 319 -34.55 33.60 -30.07
CA LYS A 319 -35.74 33.01 -30.70
C LYS A 319 -36.29 31.86 -29.86
N ASP A 320 -37.61 31.77 -29.76
CA ASP A 320 -38.25 30.60 -29.20
C ASP A 320 -38.11 29.37 -30.13
N LYS A 321 -38.24 28.18 -29.54
CA LYS A 321 -38.09 26.90 -30.24
C LYS A 321 -39.04 26.74 -31.43
N MET A 322 -40.28 27.23 -31.31
CA MET A 322 -41.30 27.05 -32.35
C MET A 322 -40.97 27.90 -33.57
N SER A 323 -40.58 29.15 -33.36
CA SER A 323 -40.13 30.06 -34.42
C SER A 323 -38.93 29.50 -35.18
N ILE A 324 -37.98 28.88 -34.47
CA ILE A 324 -36.81 28.24 -35.09
C ILE A 324 -37.23 27.04 -35.95
N ILE A 325 -38.08 26.15 -35.41
CA ILE A 325 -38.54 24.97 -36.14
C ILE A 325 -39.28 25.38 -37.42
N LYS A 326 -40.18 26.35 -37.31
CA LYS A 326 -40.93 26.89 -38.45
C LYS A 326 -40.02 27.49 -39.51
N HIS A 327 -39.02 28.28 -39.10
CA HIS A 327 -38.05 28.87 -40.03
C HIS A 327 -37.19 27.83 -40.75
N LEU A 328 -36.77 26.78 -40.04
CA LEU A 328 -35.86 25.78 -40.59
C LEU A 328 -36.56 24.74 -41.46
N TYR A 329 -37.76 24.29 -41.07
CA TYR A 329 -38.37 23.08 -41.61
C TYR A 329 -39.78 23.28 -42.19
N GLY A 330 -40.42 24.44 -41.98
CA GLY A 330 -41.80 24.70 -42.40
C GLY A 330 -42.86 24.07 -41.48
N GLU A 331 -44.11 24.05 -41.92
CA GLU A 331 -45.28 23.58 -41.14
C GLU A 331 -45.86 22.24 -41.64
N ASP A 332 -45.37 21.71 -42.76
CA ASP A 332 -45.95 20.54 -43.46
C ASP A 332 -45.57 19.17 -42.85
N ILE A 333 -44.91 19.16 -41.69
CA ILE A 333 -44.40 17.94 -41.03
C ILE A 333 -44.88 17.89 -39.59
N ASP A 334 -45.23 16.69 -39.12
CA ASP A 334 -45.59 16.41 -37.73
C ASP A 334 -44.58 16.99 -36.71
N TYR A 335 -45.11 17.61 -35.66
CA TYR A 335 -44.34 18.37 -34.67
C TYR A 335 -43.29 17.54 -33.94
N PHE A 336 -43.60 16.29 -33.56
CA PHE A 336 -42.65 15.42 -32.86
C PHE A 336 -41.47 15.05 -33.75
N SER A 337 -41.74 14.85 -35.05
CA SER A 337 -40.69 14.62 -36.05
C SER A 337 -39.79 15.85 -36.25
N LEU A 338 -40.37 17.05 -36.26
CA LEU A 338 -39.64 18.30 -36.36
C LEU A 338 -38.78 18.58 -35.11
N GLU A 339 -39.31 18.30 -33.92
CA GLU A 339 -38.58 18.43 -32.67
C GLU A 339 -37.33 17.52 -32.64
N GLY A 340 -37.47 16.27 -33.07
CA GLY A 340 -36.35 15.34 -33.16
C GLY A 340 -35.25 15.81 -34.13
N ARG A 341 -35.66 16.38 -35.28
CA ARG A 341 -34.74 16.97 -36.27
C ARG A 341 -34.01 18.20 -35.71
N PHE A 342 -34.71 19.06 -34.98
CA PHE A 342 -34.13 20.23 -34.34
C PHE A 342 -33.14 19.86 -33.24
N LYS A 343 -33.48 18.93 -32.34
CA LYS A 343 -32.55 18.40 -31.32
C LYS A 343 -31.28 17.84 -31.96
N SER A 344 -31.44 17.09 -33.05
CA SER A 344 -30.31 16.54 -33.81
C SER A 344 -29.43 17.64 -34.43
N LEU A 345 -30.05 18.70 -34.97
CA LEU A 345 -29.33 19.86 -35.51
C LEU A 345 -28.55 20.60 -34.41
N LEU A 346 -29.15 20.84 -33.24
CA LEU A 346 -28.48 21.46 -32.09
C LEU A 346 -27.28 20.63 -31.62
N VAL A 347 -27.40 19.31 -31.57
CA VAL A 347 -26.27 18.42 -31.22
C VAL A 347 -25.15 18.55 -32.25
N ARG A 348 -25.46 18.58 -33.55
CA ARG A 348 -24.45 18.76 -34.60
C ARG A 348 -23.75 20.11 -34.51
N ILE A 349 -24.49 21.19 -34.26
CA ILE A 349 -23.91 22.53 -34.12
C ILE A 349 -23.06 22.62 -32.86
N ARG A 350 -23.53 22.13 -31.70
CA ARG A 350 -22.75 22.15 -30.46
C ARG A 350 -21.47 21.30 -30.52
N LYS A 351 -21.42 20.29 -31.40
CA LYS A 351 -20.18 19.57 -31.72
C LYS A 351 -19.18 20.43 -32.50
N LYS A 352 -19.65 21.34 -33.36
CA LYS A 352 -18.81 22.20 -34.21
C LYS A 352 -18.46 23.52 -33.52
N LEU A 353 -19.42 24.13 -32.83
CA LEU A 353 -19.28 25.36 -32.08
C LEU A 353 -19.72 25.09 -30.64
N PRO A 354 -18.81 24.54 -29.79
CA PRO A 354 -19.11 24.32 -28.39
C PRO A 354 -19.43 25.66 -27.70
N TYR A 355 -20.47 25.67 -26.87
CA TYR A 355 -20.88 26.83 -26.06
C TYR A 355 -21.44 28.04 -26.81
N SER A 356 -21.63 27.97 -28.14
CA SER A 356 -22.09 29.13 -28.92
C SER A 356 -23.61 29.27 -29.01
N ILE A 357 -24.40 28.20 -28.76
CA ILE A 357 -25.87 28.27 -28.72
C ILE A 357 -26.36 27.91 -27.32
N VAL A 358 -26.84 28.93 -26.62
CA VAL A 358 -27.34 28.86 -25.25
C VAL A 358 -28.86 28.89 -25.26
N PHE A 359 -29.47 28.30 -24.23
CA PHE A 359 -30.91 28.34 -24.02
C PHE A 359 -31.18 28.97 -22.66
N HIS A 360 -31.86 30.11 -22.66
CA HIS A 360 -32.18 30.89 -21.46
C HIS A 360 -33.59 31.47 -21.62
N ASP A 361 -34.38 31.49 -20.54
CA ASP A 361 -35.76 32.03 -20.51
C ASP A 361 -36.71 31.54 -21.63
N GLY A 362 -36.55 30.29 -22.08
CA GLY A 362 -37.42 29.71 -23.11
C GLY A 362 -36.96 29.97 -24.55
N GLU A 363 -35.85 30.68 -24.74
CA GLU A 363 -35.33 31.07 -26.05
C GLU A 363 -33.91 30.57 -26.28
N TYR A 364 -33.56 30.35 -27.54
CA TYR A 364 -32.19 30.08 -27.97
C TYR A 364 -31.53 31.37 -28.43
N SER A 365 -30.27 31.57 -28.04
CA SER A 365 -29.45 32.72 -28.42
C SER A 365 -28.02 32.29 -28.73
N ILE A 366 -27.24 33.18 -29.34
CA ILE A 366 -25.81 33.00 -29.56
C ILE A 366 -25.03 33.75 -28.48
N GLU A 367 -24.10 33.08 -27.79
CA GLU A 367 -23.14 33.71 -26.87
C GLU A 367 -21.71 33.67 -27.43
N GLY A 368 -21.02 34.82 -27.38
CA GLY A 368 -19.64 34.99 -27.87
C GLY A 368 -19.52 35.52 -29.31
N GLU A 369 -18.33 35.99 -29.70
CA GLU A 369 -18.04 36.36 -31.10
C GLU A 369 -17.95 35.10 -31.96
N ILE A 370 -18.97 34.85 -32.79
CA ILE A 370 -18.82 33.95 -33.94
C ILE A 370 -18.01 34.73 -34.96
N LYS A 371 -16.69 34.53 -35.00
CA LYS A 371 -15.85 35.07 -36.08
C LYS A 371 -16.42 34.62 -37.42
N GLU A 372 -16.95 35.59 -38.17
CA GLU A 372 -17.72 35.35 -39.39
C GLU A 372 -16.97 34.48 -40.39
N LEU A 373 -17.71 33.51 -40.94
CA LEU A 373 -17.38 32.78 -42.16
C LEU A 373 -17.66 33.71 -43.35
N GLU A 374 -16.81 34.71 -43.58
CA GLU A 374 -16.80 35.40 -44.87
C GLU A 374 -16.19 34.46 -45.94
N ASP A 375 -17.01 33.66 -46.60
CA ASP A 375 -16.75 33.30 -48.00
C ASP A 375 -17.52 34.33 -48.85
N LYS A 376 -16.86 35.45 -49.17
CA LYS A 376 -17.31 36.34 -50.24
C LYS A 376 -17.40 35.54 -51.54
N LYS A 377 -18.61 35.10 -51.88
CA LYS A 377 -19.05 35.03 -53.26
C LYS A 377 -19.33 36.46 -53.71
N THR A 378 -18.36 37.07 -54.36
CA THR A 378 -18.61 38.11 -55.35
C THR A 378 -18.03 37.62 -56.67
N SER A 379 -18.89 37.72 -57.67
CA SER A 379 -18.67 37.49 -59.10
C SER A 379 -17.40 38.13 -59.64
#